data_AF-A0A9D8LYN8-F1
#
_entry.id   AF-A0A9D8LYN8-F1
#
_cell.length_a   1.000
_cell.length_b   1.000
_cell.length_c   1.000
_cell.angle_alpha   90.00
_cell.angle_beta   90.00
_cell.angle_gamma   90.00
#
_symmetry.space_group_name_H-M   'P 1'
#
loop_
_entity.id
_entity.type
_entity.pdbx_description
1 polymer ?
#
loop_
_entity_poly.entity_id
_entity_poly.type
_entity_poly.pdbx_seq_one_letter_code
_entity_poly.pdbx_strand_id
1 'polypeptide(L)'
;MATDKSSSSSADLAAGLVDEAQRLAHLELDLAKQELKELAIRNGVAFGLFAVAGLLLTLAIFVGIPVLIVVWIPNHVVAAAIWIGAYVLVALILALVGRFMLKLAPPQRTIASLKETKEWVLRQISSSAR
;
A
#
# COMPACT_ATOMS: atom_id res chain seq x y z
N MET A 1 3.14 -37.62 -57.63
CA MET A 1 3.76 -36.46 -56.99
C MET A 1 2.81 -35.96 -55.91
N ALA A 2 2.85 -36.60 -54.73
CA ALA A 2 1.83 -36.39 -53.70
C ALA A 2 2.37 -36.76 -52.31
N THR A 3 3.26 -35.94 -51.73
CA THR A 3 3.60 -36.01 -50.30
C THR A 3 4.20 -34.67 -49.84
N ASP A 4 3.41 -33.74 -49.29
CA ASP A 4 3.97 -32.66 -48.43
C ASP A 4 2.95 -31.91 -47.54
N LYS A 5 1.64 -32.21 -47.60
CA LYS A 5 0.63 -31.36 -46.93
C LYS A 5 0.39 -31.64 -45.43
N SER A 6 0.93 -32.72 -44.86
CA SER A 6 0.63 -33.14 -43.47
C SER A 6 1.62 -32.64 -42.42
N SER A 7 2.87 -32.37 -42.81
CA SER A 7 3.93 -31.86 -41.93
C SER A 7 3.68 -30.39 -41.54
N SER A 8 3.21 -29.56 -42.48
CA SER A 8 2.83 -28.18 -42.21
C SER A 8 1.58 -28.07 -41.33
N SER A 9 0.56 -28.92 -41.55
CA SER A 9 -0.70 -28.87 -40.80
C SER A 9 -0.56 -29.16 -39.30
N SER A 10 0.36 -30.05 -38.89
CA SER A 10 0.53 -30.38 -37.46
C SER A 10 1.29 -29.28 -36.72
N ALA A 11 2.27 -28.66 -37.38
CA ALA A 11 3.00 -27.50 -36.87
C ALA A 11 2.09 -26.26 -36.76
N ASP A 12 1.23 -26.02 -37.76
CA ASP A 12 0.25 -24.93 -37.74
C ASP A 12 -0.80 -25.09 -36.63
N LEU A 13 -1.25 -26.32 -36.35
CA LEU A 13 -2.17 -26.59 -35.24
C LEU A 13 -1.52 -26.39 -33.87
N ALA A 14 -0.26 -26.81 -33.72
CA ALA A 14 0.50 -26.57 -32.50
C ALA A 14 0.75 -25.07 -32.28
N ALA A 15 1.07 -24.33 -33.34
CA ALA A 15 1.23 -22.88 -33.31
C ALA A 15 -0.10 -22.18 -32.93
N GLY A 16 -1.22 -22.60 -33.50
CA GLY A 16 -2.55 -22.07 -33.16
C GLY A 16 -2.96 -22.35 -31.72
N LEU A 17 -2.63 -23.52 -31.17
CA LEU A 17 -2.92 -23.86 -29.77
C LEU A 17 -2.10 -23.00 -28.79
N VAL A 18 -0.84 -22.71 -29.12
CA VAL A 18 0.03 -21.82 -28.32
C VAL A 18 -0.50 -20.39 -28.35
N ASP A 19 -0.94 -19.90 -29.51
CA ASP A 19 -1.53 -18.57 -29.64
C ASP A 19 -2.83 -18.43 -28.83
N GLU A 20 -3.72 -19.44 -28.88
CA GLU A 20 -4.97 -19.43 -28.10
C GLU A 20 -4.69 -19.53 -26.59
N ALA A 21 -3.70 -20.30 -26.18
CA ALA A 21 -3.28 -20.40 -24.78
C ALA A 21 -2.70 -19.07 -24.27
N GLN A 22 -1.87 -18.39 -25.08
CA GLN A 22 -1.33 -17.08 -24.76
C GLN A 22 -2.44 -16.03 -24.68
N ARG A 23 -3.43 -16.10 -25.57
CA ARG A 23 -4.61 -15.23 -25.58
C ARG A 23 -5.46 -15.43 -24.32
N LEU A 24 -5.71 -16.67 -23.91
CA LEU A 24 -6.41 -16.97 -22.65
C LEU A 24 -5.65 -16.42 -21.44
N ALA A 25 -4.34 -16.64 -21.38
CA ALA A 25 -3.50 -16.15 -20.29
C ALA A 25 -3.55 -14.61 -20.16
N HIS A 26 -3.54 -13.89 -21.28
CA HIS A 26 -3.73 -12.44 -21.26
C HIS A 26 -5.12 -12.03 -20.78
N LEU A 27 -6.17 -12.76 -21.18
CA LEU A 27 -7.53 -12.51 -20.72
C LEU A 27 -7.66 -12.68 -19.21
N GLU A 28 -7.11 -13.78 -18.66
CA GLU A 28 -7.11 -14.08 -17.24
C GLU A 28 -6.38 -12.99 -16.44
N LEU A 29 -5.25 -12.52 -16.96
CA LEU A 29 -4.50 -11.41 -16.36
C LEU A 29 -5.29 -10.10 -16.37
N ASP A 30 -5.96 -9.79 -17.47
CA ASP A 30 -6.74 -8.56 -17.56
C ASP A 30 -7.98 -8.59 -16.67
N LEU A 31 -8.60 -9.76 -16.52
CA LEU A 31 -9.71 -9.97 -15.58
C LEU A 31 -9.23 -9.88 -14.12
N ALA A 32 -8.10 -10.52 -13.78
CA ALA A 32 -7.49 -10.41 -12.45
C ALA A 32 -7.10 -8.95 -12.13
N LYS A 33 -6.57 -8.19 -13.09
CA LYS A 33 -6.30 -6.76 -12.90
C LYS A 33 -7.59 -5.96 -12.65
N GLN A 34 -8.67 -6.28 -13.34
CA GLN A 34 -9.97 -5.63 -13.14
C GLN A 34 -10.52 -5.92 -11.74
N GLU A 35 -10.52 -7.18 -11.31
CA GLU A 35 -10.94 -7.56 -9.96
C GLU A 35 -10.08 -6.90 -8.88
N LEU A 36 -8.76 -6.90 -9.04
CA LEU A 36 -7.85 -6.23 -8.11
C LEU A 36 -8.12 -4.72 -8.05
N LYS A 37 -8.38 -4.08 -9.20
CA LYS A 37 -8.72 -2.65 -9.26
C LYS A 37 -10.04 -2.36 -8.56
N GLU A 38 -11.07 -3.16 -8.82
CA GLU A 38 -12.38 -3.01 -8.17
C GLU A 38 -12.27 -3.21 -6.67
N LEU A 39 -11.54 -4.24 -6.24
CA LEU A 39 -11.28 -4.53 -4.83
C LEU A 39 -10.50 -3.40 -4.16
N ALA A 40 -9.47 -2.87 -4.83
CA ALA A 40 -8.68 -1.75 -4.33
C ALA A 40 -9.51 -0.46 -4.21
N ILE A 41 -10.37 -0.16 -5.18
CA ILE A 41 -11.26 1.02 -5.13
C ILE A 41 -12.28 0.84 -4.01
N ARG A 42 -12.99 -0.29 -3.97
CA ARG A 42 -14.03 -0.54 -2.97
C ARG A 42 -13.47 -0.51 -1.55
N ASN A 43 -12.38 -1.23 -1.31
CA ASN A 43 -11.72 -1.24 -0.01
C ASN A 43 -11.08 0.11 0.30
N GLY A 44 -10.48 0.77 -0.69
CA GLY A 44 -9.91 2.11 -0.54
C GLY A 44 -10.93 3.15 -0.11
N VAL A 45 -12.12 3.14 -0.72
CA VAL A 45 -13.25 3.98 -0.32
C VAL A 45 -13.70 3.66 1.10
N ALA A 46 -13.84 2.36 1.44
CA ALA A 46 -14.21 1.97 2.80
C ALA A 46 -13.20 2.44 3.85
N PHE A 47 -11.90 2.22 3.62
CA PHE A 47 -10.83 2.73 4.47
C PHE A 47 -10.87 4.27 4.58
N GLY A 48 -11.12 4.97 3.48
CA GLY A 48 -11.31 6.42 3.46
C GLY A 48 -12.47 6.87 4.34
N LEU A 49 -13.64 6.24 4.22
CA LEU A 49 -14.80 6.55 5.07
C LEU A 49 -14.52 6.27 6.55
N PHE A 50 -13.91 5.14 6.88
CA PHE A 50 -13.55 4.82 8.27
C PHE A 50 -12.53 5.80 8.84
N ALA A 51 -11.54 6.22 8.05
CA ALA A 51 -10.57 7.23 8.46
C ALA A 51 -11.24 8.58 8.75
N VAL A 52 -12.13 9.04 7.86
CA VAL A 52 -12.90 10.28 8.06
C VAL A 52 -13.84 10.17 9.26
N ALA A 53 -14.55 9.06 9.42
CA ALA A 53 -15.42 8.83 10.58
C ALA A 53 -14.64 8.85 11.89
N GLY A 54 -13.47 8.19 11.93
CA GLY A 54 -12.57 8.22 13.08
C GLY A 54 -12.07 9.64 13.39
N LEU A 55 -11.71 10.41 12.37
CA LEU A 55 -11.32 11.82 12.53
C LEU A 55 -12.47 12.67 13.09
N LEU A 56 -13.67 12.54 12.53
CA LEU A 56 -14.84 13.29 12.98
C LEU A 56 -15.24 12.93 14.42
N LEU A 57 -15.20 11.64 14.79
CA LEU A 57 -15.42 11.20 16.17
C LEU A 57 -14.36 11.76 17.13
N THR A 58 -13.10 11.75 16.71
CA THR A 58 -12.00 12.35 17.48
C THR A 58 -12.29 13.83 17.69
N LEU A 59 -12.59 14.59 16.63
CA LEU A 59 -12.97 16.00 16.75
C LEU A 59 -14.21 16.21 17.63
N ALA A 60 -15.24 15.38 17.51
CA ALA A 60 -16.45 15.49 18.32
C ALA A 60 -16.16 15.30 19.82
N ILE A 61 -15.33 14.32 20.19
CA ILE A 61 -14.91 14.08 21.57
C ILE A 61 -14.06 15.26 22.08
N PHE A 62 -13.07 15.65 21.29
CA PHE A 62 -12.04 16.59 21.71
C PHE A 62 -12.49 18.06 21.61
N VAL A 63 -13.49 18.39 20.80
CA VAL A 63 -14.05 19.75 20.68
C VAL A 63 -15.43 19.82 21.33
N GLY A 64 -16.31 18.86 21.07
CA GLY A 64 -17.70 18.89 21.55
C GLY A 64 -17.82 18.74 23.06
N ILE A 65 -17.05 17.85 23.69
CA ILE A 65 -17.12 17.65 25.14
C ILE A 65 -16.60 18.87 25.93
N PRO A 66 -15.45 19.50 25.59
CA PRO A 66 -15.05 20.73 26.25
C PRO A 66 -16.06 21.86 26.12
N VAL A 67 -16.68 22.03 24.95
CA VAL A 67 -17.73 23.04 24.75
C VAL A 67 -18.90 22.79 25.71
N LEU A 68 -19.37 21.54 25.85
CA LEU A 68 -20.41 21.19 26.81
C LEU A 68 -19.99 21.47 28.26
N ILE A 69 -18.76 21.10 28.63
CA ILE A 69 -18.25 21.27 30.00
C ILE A 69 -18.06 22.75 30.36
N VAL A 70 -17.57 23.57 29.43
CA VAL A 70 -17.40 25.02 29.63
C VAL A 70 -18.76 25.70 29.85
N VAL A 71 -19.82 25.25 29.18
CA VAL A 71 -21.17 25.79 29.38
C VAL A 71 -21.74 25.42 30.76
N TRP A 72 -21.42 24.23 31.28
CA TRP A 72 -21.97 23.74 32.56
C TRP A 72 -21.15 24.09 33.80
N ILE A 73 -19.84 24.33 33.67
CA ILE A 73 -18.94 24.65 34.79
C ILE A 73 -18.64 26.16 34.81
N PRO A 74 -19.02 26.90 35.88
CA PRO A 74 -18.76 28.34 35.99
C PRO A 74 -17.27 28.70 35.98
N ASN A 75 -16.41 27.80 36.46
CA ASN A 75 -14.97 27.98 36.48
C ASN A 75 -14.31 27.40 35.22
N HIS A 76 -14.46 28.14 34.12
CA HIS A 76 -14.00 27.74 32.79
C HIS A 76 -12.49 27.44 32.72
N VAL A 77 -11.68 28.05 33.58
CA VAL A 77 -10.21 27.89 33.60
C VAL A 77 -9.81 26.48 34.04
N VAL A 78 -10.45 25.95 35.08
CA VAL A 78 -10.16 24.60 35.58
C VAL A 78 -10.63 23.54 34.58
N ALA A 79 -11.80 23.74 33.97
CA ALA A 79 -12.31 22.87 32.92
C ALA A 79 -11.36 22.84 31.70
N ALA A 80 -10.86 24.00 31.27
CA ALA A 80 -9.88 24.10 30.19
C ALA A 80 -8.55 23.41 30.54
N ALA A 81 -8.04 23.60 31.76
CA ALA A 81 -6.80 22.98 32.21
C ALA A 81 -6.87 21.44 32.24
N ILE A 82 -7.98 20.87 32.72
CA ILE A 82 -8.22 19.42 32.72
C ILE A 82 -8.24 18.89 31.29
N TRP A 83 -8.92 19.59 30.37
CA TRP A 83 -8.98 19.17 28.98
C TRP A 83 -7.63 19.23 28.28
N ILE A 84 -6.88 20.31 28.46
CA ILE A 84 -5.51 20.43 27.96
C ILE A 84 -4.64 19.28 28.50
N GLY A 85 -4.78 18.93 29.79
CA GLY A 85 -4.11 17.78 30.39
C GLY A 85 -4.48 16.46 29.70
N ALA A 86 -5.76 16.24 29.40
CA ALA A 86 -6.21 15.05 28.67
C ALA A 86 -5.65 15.01 27.24
N TYR A 87 -5.58 16.14 26.54
CA TYR A 87 -4.94 16.24 25.21
C TYR A 87 -3.47 15.86 25.26
N VAL A 88 -2.71 16.42 26.21
CA VAL A 88 -1.29 16.13 26.37
C VAL A 88 -1.09 14.64 26.69
N LEU A 89 -1.93 14.07 27.56
CA LEU A 89 -1.86 12.66 27.91
C LEU A 89 -2.11 11.75 26.69
N VAL A 90 -3.16 12.01 25.91
CA VAL A 90 -3.48 11.22 24.72
C VAL A 90 -2.38 11.37 23.66
N ALA A 91 -1.89 12.59 23.44
CA ALA A 91 -0.78 12.85 22.52
C ALA A 91 0.48 12.07 22.93
N LEU A 92 0.79 12.02 24.23
CA LEU A 92 1.95 11.30 24.74
C LEU A 92 1.80 9.79 24.55
N ILE A 93 0.62 9.23 24.84
CA ILE A 93 0.33 7.80 24.59
C ILE A 93 0.49 7.48 23.10
N LEU A 94 -0.12 8.27 22.22
CA LEU A 94 -0.03 8.06 20.77
C LEU A 94 1.41 8.19 20.25
N ALA A 95 2.18 9.16 20.76
CA ALA A 95 3.58 9.32 20.41
C ALA A 95 4.43 8.12 20.86
N LEU A 96 4.18 7.59 22.07
CA LEU A 96 4.86 6.40 22.57
C LEU A 96 4.50 5.16 21.74
N VAL A 97 3.21 4.92 21.52
CA VAL A 97 2.74 3.79 20.69
C VAL A 97 3.32 3.90 19.28
N GLY A 98 3.25 5.08 18.67
CA GLY A 98 3.86 5.36 17.37
C GLY A 98 5.35 5.07 17.37
N ARG A 99 6.08 5.49 18.42
CA ARG A 99 7.52 5.23 18.56
C ARG A 99 7.86 3.73 18.62
N PHE A 100 7.01 2.92 19.25
CA PHE A 100 7.16 1.46 19.30
C PHE A 100 6.75 0.77 18.01
N MET A 101 5.76 1.28 17.28
CA MET A 101 5.33 0.74 15.99
C MET A 101 6.29 1.12 14.86
N LEU A 102 6.96 2.26 14.95
CA LEU A 102 7.97 2.71 14.00
C LEU A 102 9.21 1.80 14.03
N LYS A 103 9.19 0.76 13.19
CA LYS A 103 10.36 -0.03 12.83
C LYS A 103 11.12 0.66 11.69
N LEU A 104 11.70 1.82 11.97
CA LEU A 104 12.57 2.56 11.05
C LEU A 104 13.97 1.88 10.92
N ALA A 105 14.00 0.56 10.78
CA ALA A 105 15.21 -0.15 10.43
C ALA A 105 15.36 -0.11 8.90
N PRO A 106 16.46 0.44 8.35
CA PRO A 106 16.67 0.42 6.92
C PRO A 106 16.67 -1.04 6.42
N PRO A 107 15.98 -1.34 5.30
CA PRO A 107 15.80 -2.71 4.83
C PRO A 107 17.16 -3.30 4.44
N GLN A 108 17.73 -4.14 5.31
CA GLN A 108 19.10 -4.62 5.16
C GLN A 108 19.30 -5.43 3.87
N ARG A 109 18.31 -6.22 3.48
CA ARG A 109 18.34 -6.99 2.22
C ARG A 109 18.37 -6.09 0.99
N THR A 110 17.57 -5.02 0.98
CA THR A 110 17.58 -4.04 -0.12
C THR A 110 18.91 -3.31 -0.19
N ILE A 111 19.48 -2.91 0.95
CA ILE A 111 20.79 -2.25 0.97
C ILE A 111 21.90 -3.19 0.48
N ALA A 112 21.88 -4.47 0.89
CA ALA A 112 22.84 -5.46 0.43
C ALA A 112 22.73 -5.69 -1.09
N SER A 113 21.52 -5.89 -1.60
CA SER A 113 21.28 -6.08 -3.03
C SER A 113 21.69 -4.85 -3.86
N LEU A 114 21.46 -3.63 -3.36
CA LEU A 114 21.92 -2.41 -4.02
C LEU A 114 23.45 -2.29 -4.06
N LYS A 115 24.16 -2.74 -3.02
CA LYS A 115 25.62 -2.79 -3.01
C LYS A 115 26.15 -3.79 -4.03
N GLU A 116 25.56 -4.97 -4.10
CA GLU A 116 25.92 -6.01 -5.06
C GLU A 116 25.70 -5.53 -6.51
N THR A 117 24.55 -4.91 -6.78
CA THR A 117 24.25 -4.31 -8.10
C THR A 117 25.28 -3.23 -8.45
N LYS A 118 25.64 -2.36 -7.50
CA LYS A 118 26.67 -1.33 -7.71
C LYS A 118 28.01 -1.98 -8.06
N GLU A 119 28.43 -3.01 -7.34
CA GLU A 119 29.68 -3.71 -7.61
C GLU A 119 29.68 -4.42 -8.96
N TRP A 120 28.56 -5.05 -9.35
CA TRP A 120 28.41 -5.68 -10.66
C TRP A 120 28.52 -4.65 -11.79
N VAL A 121 27.87 -3.50 -11.66
CA VAL A 121 27.94 -2.40 -12.66
C VAL A 121 29.37 -1.86 -12.77
N LEU A 122 30.05 -1.63 -11.64
CA LEU A 122 31.43 -1.15 -11.64
C LEU A 122 32.39 -2.15 -12.30
N ARG A 123 32.21 -3.45 -12.02
CA ARG A 123 32.98 -4.52 -12.68
C ARG A 123 32.77 -4.51 -14.19
N GLN A 124 31.52 -4.39 -14.66
CA GLN A 124 31.18 -4.38 -16.08
C GLN A 124 31.76 -3.17 -16.83
N ILE A 125 31.73 -1.98 -16.23
CA ILE A 125 32.33 -0.78 -16.83
C ILE A 125 33.86 -0.90 -16.88
N SER A 126 34.48 -1.47 -15.84
CA SER A 126 35.93 -1.67 -15.79
C SER A 126 36.44 -2.75 -16.76
N SER A 127 35.61 -3.75 -17.08
CA SER A 127 35.96 -4.81 -18.04
C SER A 127 35.77 -4.39 -19.50
N SER A 128 34.88 -3.44 -19.79
CA SER A 128 34.68 -2.89 -21.14
C SER A 128 35.75 -1.88 -21.56
N ALA A 129 36.59 -1.41 -20.62
CA ALA A 129 37.63 -0.41 -20.85
C ALA A 129 39.05 -1.00 -21.07
N ARG A 130 39.18 -2.34 -21.12
CA ARG A 130 40.37 -3.07 -21.57
C ARG A 130 40.11 -3.73 -22.91
#